data_AF-A0A7V0RLD8-F1
#
_entry.id   AF-A0A7V0RLD8-F1
#
_cell.length_a   1.000
_cell.length_b   1.000
_cell.length_c   1.000
_cell.angle_alpha   90.00
_cell.angle_beta   90.00
_cell.angle_gamma   90.00
#
_symmetry.space_group_name_H-M   'P 1'
#
loop_
_entity.id
_entity.type
_entity.pdbx_description
1 polymer ?
#
loop_
_entity_poly.entity_id
_entity_poly.type
_entity_poly.pdbx_seq_one_letter_code
_entity_poly.pdbx_strand_id
1 'polypeptide(L)'
;MTIRSMPDLSSLEYGPQNFRDLAETEFGANLWDFLKRPDNLIRIETATLLERVAVEPLAAGLVAEFGVEIRDDRTKQMIGHMTRQVMEALGYELDRTSLRITRPNLFTSGATYRRPGRGDRPMKITREQREAWAKNTANSPFNIWLSEQVKRSDGTLSLKRLYKVARRYGITKRYDGLNPGQQRMNIGVMLRTRVLPEEYENHS
;
A
#
# COMPACT_ATOMS: atom_id res chain seq x y z
N MET A 1 2.06 -30.64 7.70
CA MET A 1 1.66 -29.43 6.96
C MET A 1 0.15 -29.51 6.81
N THR A 2 -0.61 -28.80 7.66
CA THR A 2 -2.07 -28.87 7.65
C THR A 2 -2.57 -28.20 6.39
N ILE A 3 -3.19 -28.95 5.48
CA ILE A 3 -3.92 -28.38 4.34
C ILE A 3 -5.08 -27.61 4.96
N ARG A 4 -4.96 -26.28 5.01
CA ARG A 4 -6.04 -25.43 5.50
C ARG A 4 -7.10 -25.41 4.40
N SER A 5 -8.28 -25.99 4.69
CA SER A 5 -9.45 -25.80 3.85
C SER A 5 -9.78 -24.31 3.81
N MET A 6 -10.08 -23.78 2.63
CA MET A 6 -10.60 -22.41 2.53
C MET A 6 -11.90 -22.30 3.32
N PRO A 7 -12.13 -21.21 4.08
CA PRO A 7 -13.40 -20.99 4.76
C PRO A 7 -14.53 -20.92 3.74
N ASP A 8 -15.67 -21.53 4.07
CA ASP A 8 -16.89 -21.28 3.32
C ASP A 8 -17.43 -19.90 3.71
N LEU A 9 -17.50 -19.00 2.73
CA LEU A 9 -18.01 -17.64 2.87
C LEU A 9 -19.41 -17.47 2.25
N SER A 10 -20.09 -18.56 1.91
CA SER A 10 -21.43 -18.54 1.29
C SER A 10 -22.44 -17.68 2.07
N SER A 11 -22.37 -17.72 3.41
CA SER A 11 -23.24 -16.96 4.33
C SER A 11 -22.76 -15.53 4.62
N LEU A 12 -21.61 -15.09 4.08
CA LEU A 12 -21.11 -13.75 4.30
C LEU A 12 -21.98 -12.74 3.53
N GLU A 13 -22.63 -11.85 4.27
CA GLU A 13 -23.39 -10.73 3.71
C GLU A 13 -22.47 -9.54 3.40
N TYR A 14 -22.75 -8.87 2.29
CA TYR A 14 -22.04 -7.65 1.94
C TYR A 14 -22.59 -6.47 2.73
N GLY A 15 -21.73 -5.72 3.43
CA GLY A 15 -22.10 -4.43 4.02
C GLY A 15 -21.76 -3.28 3.07
N PRO A 16 -22.67 -2.77 2.23
CA PRO A 16 -22.30 -1.92 1.08
C PRO A 16 -21.90 -0.48 1.41
N GLN A 17 -22.29 0.04 2.58
CA GLN A 17 -22.04 1.43 2.97
C GLN A 17 -22.46 2.41 1.86
N ASN A 18 -21.53 3.23 1.37
CA ASN A 18 -21.75 4.25 0.34
C ASN A 18 -21.98 3.69 -1.08
N PHE A 19 -21.94 2.36 -1.26
CA PHE A 19 -22.19 1.67 -2.52
C PHE A 19 -23.56 1.00 -2.58
N ARG A 20 -24.48 1.31 -1.64
CA ARG A 20 -25.79 0.65 -1.56
C ARG A 20 -26.57 0.71 -2.88
N ASP A 21 -26.51 1.85 -3.57
CA ASP A 21 -27.12 2.08 -4.89
C ASP A 21 -26.68 1.05 -5.95
N LEU A 22 -25.39 0.68 -5.95
CA LEU A 22 -24.85 -0.34 -6.86
C LEU A 22 -25.08 -1.75 -6.31
N ALA A 23 -24.90 -1.94 -5.01
CA ALA A 23 -24.95 -3.24 -4.36
C ALA A 23 -26.33 -3.90 -4.41
N GLU A 24 -27.40 -3.11 -4.35
CA GLU A 24 -28.79 -3.58 -4.38
C GLU A 24 -29.26 -3.93 -5.81
N THR A 25 -28.44 -3.69 -6.83
CA THR A 25 -28.71 -4.15 -8.20
C THR A 25 -28.35 -5.62 -8.39
N GLU A 26 -28.94 -6.28 -9.39
CA GLU A 26 -28.56 -7.64 -9.79
C GLU A 26 -27.06 -7.74 -10.13
N PHE A 27 -26.52 -6.71 -10.79
CA PHE A 27 -25.10 -6.60 -11.09
C PHE A 27 -24.23 -6.59 -9.83
N GLY A 28 -24.59 -5.77 -8.84
CA GLY A 28 -23.88 -5.68 -7.56
C GLY A 28 -23.93 -6.98 -6.76
N ALA A 29 -25.10 -7.64 -6.73
CA ALA A 29 -25.27 -8.94 -6.11
C ALA A 29 -24.40 -10.01 -6.78
N ASN A 30 -24.40 -10.06 -8.11
CA ASN A 30 -23.59 -11.02 -8.88
C ASN A 30 -22.08 -10.80 -8.68
N LEU A 31 -21.62 -9.54 -8.54
CA LEU A 31 -20.23 -9.25 -8.18
C LEU A 31 -19.86 -9.81 -6.80
N TRP A 32 -20.74 -9.65 -5.81
CA TRP A 32 -20.51 -10.19 -4.48
C TRP A 32 -20.38 -11.72 -4.48
N ASP A 33 -21.28 -12.38 -5.21
CA ASP A 33 -21.24 -13.83 -5.36
C ASP A 33 -20.01 -14.30 -6.13
N PHE A 34 -19.61 -13.59 -7.19
CA PHE A 34 -18.36 -13.83 -7.91
C PHE A 34 -17.16 -13.83 -6.94
N LEU A 35 -17.02 -12.79 -6.11
CA LEU A 35 -15.89 -12.64 -5.19
C LEU A 35 -15.77 -13.79 -4.17
N LYS A 36 -16.90 -14.34 -3.73
CA LYS A 36 -16.96 -15.43 -2.75
C LYS A 36 -16.71 -16.82 -3.35
N ARG A 37 -16.60 -16.97 -4.68
CA ARG A 37 -16.37 -18.28 -5.30
C ARG A 37 -15.02 -18.87 -4.85
N PRO A 38 -14.93 -20.19 -4.59
CA PRO A 38 -13.72 -20.81 -4.03
C PRO A 38 -12.44 -20.52 -4.81
N ASP A 39 -12.51 -20.50 -6.14
CA ASP A 39 -11.37 -20.21 -7.01
C ASP A 39 -10.90 -18.74 -6.89
N ASN A 40 -11.83 -17.80 -6.72
CA ASN A 40 -11.52 -16.39 -6.46
C ASN A 40 -10.93 -16.18 -5.06
N LEU A 41 -11.44 -16.89 -4.05
CA LEU A 41 -10.85 -16.86 -2.71
C LEU A 41 -9.40 -17.38 -2.72
N ILE A 42 -9.13 -18.46 -3.45
CA ILE A 42 -7.78 -19.00 -3.63
C ILE A 42 -6.87 -17.97 -4.33
N ARG A 43 -7.37 -17.30 -5.37
CA ARG A 43 -6.61 -16.27 -6.12
C ARG A 43 -6.20 -15.09 -5.24
N ILE A 44 -7.13 -14.51 -4.48
CA ILE A 44 -6.84 -13.36 -3.61
C ILE A 44 -5.95 -13.73 -2.42
N GLU A 45 -6.11 -14.94 -1.86
CA GLU A 45 -5.20 -15.43 -0.82
C GLU A 45 -3.80 -15.64 -1.39
N THR A 46 -3.68 -16.26 -2.57
CA THR A 46 -2.40 -16.47 -3.24
C THR A 46 -1.70 -15.15 -3.54
N ALA A 47 -2.41 -14.15 -4.06
CA ALA A 47 -1.86 -12.81 -4.27
C ALA A 47 -1.34 -12.20 -2.96
N THR A 48 -2.08 -12.37 -1.87
CA THR A 48 -1.69 -11.90 -0.53
C THR A 48 -0.44 -12.60 -0.02
N LEU A 49 -0.32 -13.92 -0.20
CA LEU A 49 0.88 -14.69 0.17
C LEU A 49 2.12 -14.25 -0.63
N LEU A 50 1.91 -13.83 -1.88
CA LEU A 50 2.93 -13.29 -2.79
C LEU A 50 3.17 -11.77 -2.60
N GLU A 51 2.56 -11.15 -1.59
CA GLU A 51 2.69 -9.71 -1.28
C GLU A 51 2.24 -8.80 -2.45
N ARG A 52 1.24 -9.25 -3.23
CA ARG A 52 0.63 -8.53 -4.35
C ARG A 52 -0.74 -7.98 -3.98
N VAL A 53 -1.23 -7.04 -4.80
CA VAL A 53 -2.56 -6.43 -4.65
C VAL A 53 -3.65 -7.50 -4.83
N ALA A 54 -4.57 -7.60 -3.86
CA ALA A 54 -5.54 -8.70 -3.81
C ALA A 54 -6.54 -8.69 -4.98
N VAL A 55 -6.92 -7.52 -5.49
CA VAL A 55 -7.84 -7.42 -6.65
C VAL A 55 -7.20 -7.77 -7.99
N GLU A 56 -5.86 -7.74 -8.07
CA GLU A 56 -5.12 -7.94 -9.32
C GLU A 56 -5.47 -9.25 -10.06
N PRO A 57 -5.49 -10.44 -9.40
CA PRO A 57 -5.80 -11.70 -10.07
C PRO A 57 -7.28 -11.86 -10.46
N LEU A 58 -8.19 -11.02 -9.93
CA LEU A 58 -9.61 -11.09 -10.26
C LEU A 58 -9.94 -10.46 -11.62
N ALA A 59 -9.06 -9.59 -12.13
CA ALA A 59 -9.32 -8.76 -13.30
C ALA A 59 -9.77 -9.55 -14.54
N ALA A 60 -9.11 -10.66 -14.85
CA ALA A 60 -9.45 -11.46 -16.03
C ALA A 60 -10.85 -12.09 -15.91
N GLY A 61 -11.17 -12.67 -14.76
CA GLY A 61 -12.49 -13.26 -14.51
C GLY A 61 -13.60 -12.21 -14.49
N LEU A 62 -13.33 -11.05 -13.88
CA LEU A 62 -14.27 -9.93 -13.86
C LEU A 62 -14.59 -9.41 -15.27
N VAL A 63 -13.57 -9.24 -16.12
CA VAL A 63 -13.77 -8.81 -17.51
C VAL A 63 -14.50 -9.88 -18.33
N ALA A 64 -14.18 -11.15 -18.12
CA ALA A 64 -14.82 -12.25 -18.84
C ALA A 64 -16.31 -12.40 -18.50
N GLU A 65 -16.69 -12.19 -17.24
CA GLU A 65 -18.06 -12.41 -16.77
C GLU A 65 -18.95 -11.16 -16.87
N PHE A 66 -18.39 -9.98 -16.62
CA PHE A 66 -19.16 -8.72 -16.51
C PHE A 66 -18.87 -7.73 -17.66
N GLY A 67 -17.96 -8.06 -18.57
CA GLY A 67 -17.72 -7.28 -19.78
C GLY A 67 -17.30 -5.83 -19.51
N VAL A 68 -17.96 -4.88 -20.16
CA VAL A 68 -17.59 -3.46 -20.13
C VAL A 68 -18.06 -2.72 -18.87
N GLU A 69 -19.10 -3.21 -18.20
CA GLU A 69 -19.69 -2.57 -17.01
C GLU A 69 -18.69 -2.49 -15.85
N ILE A 70 -17.74 -3.43 -15.81
CA ILE A 70 -16.67 -3.46 -14.81
C ILE A 70 -15.65 -2.32 -14.94
N ARG A 71 -15.65 -1.61 -16.07
CA ARG A 71 -14.68 -0.54 -16.34
C ARG A 71 -15.01 0.75 -15.59
N ASP A 72 -16.25 0.91 -15.13
CA ASP A 72 -16.68 2.06 -14.35
C ASP A 72 -15.88 2.21 -13.04
N ASP A 73 -15.51 3.45 -12.71
CA ASP A 73 -14.65 3.74 -11.55
C ASP A 73 -15.35 3.45 -10.23
N ARG A 74 -16.65 3.74 -10.12
CA ARG A 74 -17.45 3.48 -8.90
C ARG A 74 -17.60 1.98 -8.69
N THR A 75 -17.82 1.21 -9.76
CA THR A 75 -17.81 -0.25 -9.74
C THR A 75 -16.47 -0.82 -9.28
N LYS A 76 -15.34 -0.34 -9.82
CA LYS A 76 -13.99 -0.79 -9.38
C LYS A 76 -13.73 -0.47 -7.90
N GLN A 77 -14.19 0.68 -7.43
CA GLN A 77 -14.10 1.03 -6.00
C GLN A 77 -14.95 0.09 -5.14
N MET A 78 -16.17 -0.25 -5.58
CA MET A 78 -17.03 -1.21 -4.90
C MET A 78 -16.38 -2.60 -4.83
N ILE A 79 -15.75 -3.08 -5.91
CA ILE A 79 -15.04 -4.37 -5.93
C ILE A 79 -13.86 -4.36 -4.95
N GLY A 80 -13.12 -3.25 -4.88
CA GLY A 80 -12.06 -3.07 -3.89
C GLY A 80 -12.60 -3.15 -2.45
N HIS A 81 -13.76 -2.55 -2.19
CA HIS A 81 -14.44 -2.58 -0.90
C HIS A 81 -14.98 -3.98 -0.55
N MET A 82 -15.60 -4.68 -1.50
CA MET A 82 -16.01 -6.07 -1.35
C MET A 82 -14.82 -6.99 -1.04
N THR A 83 -13.73 -6.85 -1.81
CA THR A 83 -12.50 -7.63 -1.61
C THR A 83 -11.94 -7.44 -0.20
N ARG A 84 -12.03 -6.23 0.35
CA ARG A 84 -11.63 -5.98 1.73
C ARG A 84 -12.45 -6.81 2.72
N GLN A 85 -13.77 -6.81 2.62
CA GLN A 85 -14.63 -7.58 3.53
C GLN A 85 -14.38 -9.08 3.42
N VAL A 86 -14.15 -9.59 2.20
CA VAL A 86 -13.75 -10.98 1.99
C VAL A 86 -12.41 -11.27 2.68
N MET A 87 -11.39 -10.42 2.51
CA MET A 87 -10.08 -10.63 3.13
C MET A 87 -10.15 -10.55 4.66
N GLU A 88 -10.96 -9.64 5.22
CA GLU A 88 -11.22 -9.55 6.67
C GLU A 88 -11.92 -10.82 7.18
N ALA A 89 -12.90 -11.35 6.46
CA ALA A 89 -13.56 -12.62 6.78
C ALA A 89 -12.61 -13.83 6.70
N LEU A 90 -11.61 -13.79 5.81
CA LEU A 90 -10.52 -14.79 5.75
C LEU A 90 -9.48 -14.63 6.89
N GLY A 91 -9.65 -13.63 7.78
CA GLY A 91 -8.78 -13.38 8.92
C GLY A 91 -7.49 -12.64 8.56
N TYR A 92 -7.48 -11.90 7.45
CA TYR A 92 -6.40 -11.00 7.08
C TYR A 92 -6.71 -9.57 7.53
N GLU A 93 -5.66 -8.79 7.79
CA GLU A 93 -5.75 -7.35 8.05
C GLU A 93 -5.18 -6.56 6.88
N LEU A 94 -5.70 -5.35 6.69
CA LEU A 94 -5.17 -4.42 5.69
C LEU A 94 -3.70 -4.09 6.00
N ASP A 95 -2.83 -4.21 4.99
CA ASP A 95 -1.40 -3.90 5.11
C ASP A 95 -1.09 -2.53 4.50
N ARG A 96 -1.22 -2.41 3.17
CA ARG A 96 -0.96 -1.16 2.44
C ARG A 96 -2.09 -0.90 1.46
N THR A 97 -2.36 0.39 1.24
CA THR A 97 -3.36 0.86 0.28
C THR A 97 -2.69 1.54 -0.91
N SER A 98 -3.44 1.69 -2.00
CA SER A 98 -3.03 2.46 -3.18
C SER A 98 -1.71 1.99 -3.82
N LEU A 99 -1.40 0.70 -3.71
CA LEU A 99 -0.23 0.15 -4.40
C LEU A 99 -0.50 0.04 -5.88
N ARG A 100 0.42 0.59 -6.69
CA ARG A 100 0.35 0.59 -8.15
C ARG A 100 0.50 -0.84 -8.69
N ILE A 101 -0.43 -1.26 -9.53
CA ILE A 101 -0.28 -2.47 -10.34
C ILE A 101 0.54 -2.09 -11.58
N THR A 102 1.69 -2.73 -11.76
CA THR A 102 2.68 -2.37 -12.79
C THR A 102 2.44 -3.05 -14.13
N ARG A 103 1.61 -4.10 -14.17
CA ARG A 103 1.23 -4.82 -15.39
C ARG A 103 -0.11 -4.31 -15.91
N PRO A 104 -0.39 -4.38 -17.22
CA PRO A 104 -1.71 -4.09 -17.75
C PRO A 104 -2.79 -4.90 -17.01
N ASN A 105 -3.77 -4.20 -16.43
CA ASN A 105 -4.79 -4.78 -15.58
C ASN A 105 -6.04 -3.88 -15.57
N LEU A 106 -7.19 -4.45 -15.21
CA LEU A 106 -8.43 -3.69 -14.99
C LEU A 106 -8.25 -2.62 -13.90
N PHE A 107 -7.50 -2.97 -12.85
CA PHE A 107 -7.22 -2.08 -11.73
C PHE A 107 -5.87 -1.39 -11.92
N THR A 108 -5.86 -0.09 -11.67
CA THR A 108 -4.62 0.70 -11.69
C THR A 108 -3.83 0.57 -10.38
N SER A 109 -4.54 0.38 -9.27
CA SER A 109 -3.98 0.21 -7.94
C SER A 109 -4.95 -0.55 -7.04
N GLY A 110 -4.48 -0.96 -5.86
CA GLY A 110 -5.34 -1.56 -4.84
C GLY A 110 -4.61 -1.79 -3.52
N ALA A 111 -5.18 -2.66 -2.69
CA ALA A 111 -4.66 -2.96 -1.37
C ALA A 111 -3.94 -4.32 -1.28
N THR A 112 -2.94 -4.38 -0.41
CA THR A 112 -2.34 -5.64 0.08
C THR A 112 -2.85 -5.93 1.49
N TYR A 113 -2.72 -7.19 1.88
CA TYR A 113 -3.17 -7.68 3.17
C TYR A 113 -2.07 -8.52 3.83
N ARG A 114 -2.19 -8.75 5.13
CA ARG A 114 -1.26 -9.58 5.90
C ARG A 114 -2.02 -10.39 6.94
N ARG A 115 -1.42 -11.48 7.42
CA ARG A 115 -1.97 -12.20 8.57
C ARG A 115 -1.61 -11.45 9.86
N PRO A 116 -2.53 -11.34 10.82
CA PRO A 116 -2.24 -10.83 12.16
C PRO A 116 -1.02 -11.54 12.76
N GLY A 117 -0.13 -10.79 13.40
CA GLY A 117 1.07 -11.33 14.04
C GLY A 117 2.23 -11.68 13.11
N ARG A 118 2.07 -11.54 11.78
CA ARG A 118 3.22 -11.52 10.86
C ARG A 118 3.90 -10.16 11.04
N GLY A 119 4.92 -10.10 11.90
CA GLY A 119 5.68 -8.87 12.17
C GLY A 119 6.13 -8.18 10.89
N ASP A 120 6.21 -6.84 10.91
CA ASP A 120 6.61 -6.02 9.78
C ASP A 120 7.93 -6.56 9.20
N ARG A 121 7.85 -7.24 8.05
CA ARG A 121 9.05 -7.66 7.35
C ARG A 121 9.74 -6.37 6.89
N PRO A 122 11.01 -6.14 7.24
CA PRO A 122 11.70 -4.94 6.81
C PRO A 122 11.70 -4.92 5.28
N MET A 123 11.10 -3.86 4.72
CA MET A 123 11.04 -3.61 3.29
C MET A 123 12.42 -3.83 2.66
N LYS A 124 12.58 -4.89 1.87
CA LYS A 124 13.81 -5.15 1.12
C LYS A 124 13.84 -4.19 -0.07
N ILE A 125 14.28 -2.95 0.17
CA ILE A 125 14.59 -2.01 -0.92
C ILE A 125 15.68 -2.66 -1.76
N THR A 126 15.37 -2.97 -3.02
CA THR A 126 16.32 -3.59 -3.95
C THR A 126 17.45 -2.60 -4.26
N ARG A 127 18.61 -3.12 -4.68
CA ARG A 127 19.76 -2.29 -5.06
C ARG A 127 19.40 -1.29 -6.16
N GLU A 128 18.64 -1.73 -7.16
CA GLU A 128 18.14 -0.90 -8.27
C GLU A 128 17.20 0.21 -7.79
N GLN A 129 16.31 -0.06 -6.83
CA GLN A 129 15.45 0.97 -6.23
C GLN A 129 16.25 2.01 -5.43
N ARG A 130 17.35 1.60 -4.77
CA ARG A 130 18.27 2.54 -4.13
C ARG A 130 19.03 3.37 -5.16
N GLU A 131 19.49 2.76 -6.25
CA GLU A 131 20.24 3.43 -7.32
C GLU A 131 19.35 4.43 -8.09
N ALA A 132 18.09 4.08 -8.36
CA ALA A 132 17.13 5.00 -8.99
C ALA A 132 16.77 6.19 -8.07
N TRP A 133 16.59 5.95 -6.77
CA TRP A 133 16.39 7.02 -5.79
C TRP A 133 17.64 7.92 -5.68
N ALA A 134 18.84 7.33 -5.72
CA ALA A 134 20.10 8.05 -5.69
C ALA A 134 20.28 8.94 -6.93
N LYS A 135 19.93 8.44 -8.12
CA LYS A 135 20.10 9.15 -9.39
C LYS A 135 19.16 10.35 -9.55
N ASN A 136 17.91 10.23 -9.08
CA ASN A 136 16.87 11.22 -9.39
C ASN A 136 16.45 12.10 -8.20
N THR A 137 16.81 11.74 -6.97
CA THR A 137 16.27 12.43 -5.78
C THR A 137 17.35 12.82 -4.77
N ALA A 138 18.48 12.11 -4.69
CA ALA A 138 19.52 12.41 -3.69
C ALA A 138 20.09 13.84 -3.77
N ASN A 139 20.14 14.43 -4.98
CA ASN A 139 20.65 15.78 -5.22
C ASN A 139 19.53 16.84 -5.34
N SER A 140 18.30 16.55 -4.90
CA SER A 140 17.28 17.60 -4.81
C SER A 140 17.69 18.64 -3.75
N PRO A 141 17.37 19.93 -3.93
CA PRO A 141 17.75 20.98 -2.98
C PRO A 141 17.37 20.67 -1.52
N PHE A 142 16.16 20.12 -1.35
CA PHE A 142 15.71 19.60 -0.06
C PHE A 142 16.62 18.50 0.53
N ASN A 143 17.10 17.56 -0.28
CA ASN A 143 17.95 16.48 0.22
C ASN A 143 19.37 16.93 0.53
N ILE A 144 19.88 17.95 -0.17
CA ILE A 144 21.15 18.62 0.13
C ILE A 144 21.03 19.32 1.48
N TRP A 145 20.06 20.22 1.61
CA TRP A 145 19.71 20.92 2.86
C TRP A 145 19.54 19.97 4.04
N LEU A 146 18.76 18.89 3.86
CA LEU A 146 18.54 17.93 4.94
C LEU A 146 19.85 17.21 5.30
N SER A 147 20.67 16.86 4.31
CA SER A 147 21.95 16.18 4.53
C SER A 147 22.93 17.03 5.35
N GLU A 148 23.02 18.33 5.07
CA GLU A 148 23.87 19.26 5.83
C GLU A 148 23.51 19.31 7.30
N GLN A 149 22.21 19.25 7.61
CA GLN A 149 21.75 19.28 8.99
C GLN A 149 21.93 17.96 9.73
N VAL A 150 21.83 16.82 9.04
CA VAL A 150 21.74 15.50 9.69
C VAL A 150 23.00 14.67 9.59
N LYS A 151 23.92 14.96 8.67
CA LYS A 151 25.22 14.30 8.58
C LYS A 151 26.20 14.87 9.61
N ARG A 152 27.17 14.06 10.04
CA ARG A 152 28.33 14.50 10.83
C ARG A 152 29.46 14.96 9.90
N SER A 153 30.55 15.45 10.47
CA SER A 153 31.77 15.85 9.74
C SER A 153 32.39 14.71 8.94
N ASP A 154 32.19 13.45 9.34
CA ASP A 154 32.63 12.24 8.64
C ASP A 154 31.65 11.79 7.53
N GLY A 155 30.59 12.56 7.26
CA GLY A 155 29.56 12.24 6.27
C GLY A 155 28.51 11.22 6.73
N THR A 156 28.62 10.66 7.94
CA THR A 156 27.67 9.66 8.46
C THR A 156 26.37 10.29 8.95
N LEU A 157 25.25 9.59 8.75
CA LEU A 157 23.94 10.02 9.26
C LEU A 157 23.89 10.01 10.80
N SER A 158 23.46 11.12 11.40
CA SER A 158 23.17 11.23 12.82
C SER A 158 21.67 11.21 13.08
N LEU A 159 21.15 10.11 13.64
CA LEU A 159 19.74 10.02 14.04
C LEU A 159 19.38 11.07 15.10
N LYS A 160 20.32 11.40 16.00
CA LYS A 160 20.13 12.48 16.99
C LYS A 160 19.87 13.82 16.29
N ARG A 161 20.64 14.15 15.24
CA ARG A 161 20.44 15.38 14.46
C ARG A 161 19.14 15.31 13.65
N LEU A 162 18.86 14.19 12.99
CA LEU A 162 17.62 13.95 12.26
C LEU A 162 16.37 14.22 13.12
N TYR A 163 16.27 13.60 14.30
CA TYR A 163 15.14 13.83 15.20
C TYR A 163 15.15 15.19 15.89
N LYS A 164 16.30 15.89 15.93
CA LYS A 164 16.36 17.29 16.37
C LYS A 164 15.74 18.21 15.30
N VAL A 165 16.09 18.00 14.03
CA VAL A 165 15.49 18.74 12.89
C VAL A 165 14.00 18.45 12.82
N ALA A 166 13.59 17.19 12.87
CA ALA A 166 12.17 16.79 12.86
C ALA A 166 11.33 17.54 13.92
N ARG A 167 11.85 17.65 15.14
CA ARG A 167 11.19 18.36 16.24
C ARG A 167 11.02 19.86 15.99
N ARG A 168 11.93 20.51 15.27
CA ARG A 168 11.77 21.94 14.91
C ARG A 168 10.51 22.20 14.08
N TYR A 169 10.10 21.23 13.27
CA TYR A 169 8.90 21.29 12.44
C TYR A 169 7.72 20.50 13.05
N GLY A 170 7.72 20.31 14.38
CA GLY A 170 6.60 19.66 15.08
C GLY A 170 6.45 18.15 14.85
N ILE A 171 7.45 17.47 14.28
CA ILE A 171 7.40 16.02 14.05
C ILE A 171 7.96 15.30 15.28
N THR A 172 7.08 14.62 16.03
CA THR A 172 7.42 13.85 17.25
C THR A 172 7.49 12.33 17.03
N LYS A 173 7.02 11.85 15.87
CA LYS A 173 6.96 10.41 15.54
C LYS A 173 8.35 9.77 15.51
N ARG A 174 8.46 8.58 16.11
CA ARG A 174 9.71 7.80 16.26
C ARG A 174 9.63 6.49 15.48
N TYR A 175 10.76 6.05 14.95
CA TYR A 175 10.89 4.83 14.14
C TYR A 175 12.03 3.93 14.63
N ASP A 176 12.11 3.71 15.94
CA ASP A 176 13.28 3.08 16.58
C ASP A 176 13.54 1.64 16.16
N GLY A 177 12.50 0.94 15.70
CA GLY A 177 12.62 -0.42 15.14
C GLY A 177 13.17 -0.48 13.71
N LEU A 178 13.40 0.65 13.05
CA LEU A 178 13.88 0.70 11.66
C LEU A 178 15.38 1.01 11.58
N ASN A 179 16.03 0.62 10.48
CA ASN A 179 17.43 0.99 10.28
C ASN A 179 17.60 2.50 10.02
N PRO A 180 18.80 3.08 10.23
CA PRO A 180 18.99 4.53 10.14
C PRO A 180 18.56 5.17 8.82
N GLY A 181 18.78 4.48 7.69
CA GLY A 181 18.36 4.96 6.38
C GLY A 181 16.84 5.02 6.22
N GLN A 182 16.13 4.00 6.70
CA GLN A 182 14.66 3.95 6.71
C GLN A 182 14.06 5.03 7.61
N GLN A 183 14.66 5.26 8.79
CA GLN A 183 14.24 6.35 9.68
C GLN A 183 14.39 7.71 8.99
N ARG A 184 15.53 7.96 8.33
CA ARG A 184 15.75 9.19 7.57
C ARG A 184 14.75 9.36 6.43
N MET A 185 14.42 8.28 5.72
CA MET A 185 13.43 8.34 4.64
C MET A 185 12.07 8.78 5.16
N ASN A 186 11.53 8.07 6.17
CA ASN A 186 10.20 8.36 6.71
C ASN A 186 10.12 9.76 7.31
N ILE A 187 11.15 10.18 8.05
CA ILE A 187 11.22 11.54 8.61
C ILE A 187 11.36 12.59 7.50
N GLY A 188 12.16 12.32 6.47
CA GLY A 188 12.37 13.20 5.33
C GLY A 188 11.08 13.47 4.54
N VAL A 189 10.25 12.45 4.31
CA VAL A 189 8.93 12.62 3.66
C VAL A 189 8.03 13.56 4.46
N MET A 190 7.98 13.39 5.79
CA MET A 190 7.18 14.28 6.64
C MET A 190 7.73 15.70 6.74
N LEU A 191 9.04 15.87 6.63
CA LEU A 191 9.69 17.18 6.58
C LEU A 191 9.36 17.92 5.28
N ARG A 192 9.32 17.23 4.13
CA ARG A 192 8.98 17.86 2.84
C ARG A 192 7.62 18.55 2.83
N THR A 193 6.67 18.09 3.64
CA THR A 193 5.34 18.71 3.73
C THR A 193 5.26 19.86 4.72
N ARG A 194 6.36 20.19 5.41
CA ARG A 194 6.37 21.15 6.54
C ARG A 194 7.45 22.22 6.45
N VAL A 195 8.56 21.93 5.79
CA VAL A 195 9.64 22.88 5.56
C VAL A 195 9.25 23.76 4.38
N LEU A 196 9.36 25.08 4.52
CA LEU A 196 9.06 26.01 3.45
C LEU A 196 10.11 25.89 2.33
N PRO A 197 9.73 26.00 1.03
CA PRO A 197 10.68 25.88 -0.07
C PRO A 197 11.87 26.83 0.01
N GLU A 198 11.64 28.06 0.46
CA GLU A 198 12.64 29.10 0.68
C GLU A 198 13.81 28.64 1.57
N GLU A 199 13.58 27.71 2.50
CA GLU A 199 14.61 27.21 3.41
C GLU A 199 15.62 26.28 2.75
N TYR A 200 15.27 25.67 1.61
CA TYR A 200 16.12 24.67 0.93
C TYR A 200 16.36 24.92 -0.55
N GLU A 201 15.62 25.82 -1.22
CA GLU A 201 15.78 26.09 -2.66
C GLU A 201 17.15 26.67 -3.02
N ASN A 202 17.80 27.37 -2.10
CA ASN A 202 19.15 27.93 -2.29
C ASN A 202 20.29 26.90 -2.18
N HIS A 203 19.98 25.63 -1.93
CA HIS A 203 20.97 24.57 -1.72
C HIS A 203 21.02 23.73 -3.00
N SER A 204 21.96 24.03 -3.90
CA SER A 204 22.11 23.37 -5.22
C SER A 204 23.44 22.63 -5.33
#